data_AF-A0A9J7BU32-F1
#
_entry.id   AF-A0A9J7BU32-F1
#
_cell.length_a   1.000
_cell.length_b   1.000
_cell.length_c   1.000
_cell.angle_alpha   90.00
_cell.angle_beta   90.00
_cell.angle_gamma   90.00
#
_symmetry.space_group_name_H-M   'P 1'
#
loop_
_entity.id
_entity.type
_entity.pdbx_description
1 polymer ?
#
loop_
_entity_poly.entity_id
_entity_poly.type
_entity_poly.pdbx_seq_one_letter_code
_entity_poly.pdbx_strand_id
1 'polypeptide(L)'
;MTEFTVNGTGATPNGGVTATITAPDTTKTSAHTTADGKGNFSFGPFTEPAAGIYSEVDVDDQSGNSTVAFSWTISSTSVPAVTALSPTTMNPDNTTHQLTIYGSNFAAGNVVQVNYTGSGGWVDARGNPPSISPPSQMTIGINPGSSADTIYVRVCQSATQETASTCSSGTQSISVTAAAPSVSSISPTSMAADNTTHQLTIYGSNFAAGNVVQVNYTGSGGWVDARGNPPSISPPSQMTIGINPGSSADTIYVRVCQSATQETASTCSSGTQSISVTAAAPSVSSISPTSMAADNTTHQLTIYGSNFAAGNVVQVNYTGSGGWVDARGNPPSISPPSQMTIGINPGSSADTIYVRVCQSATQETASTCSSGTQSISVN
;
A
#
# COMPACT_ATOMS: atom_id res chain seq x y z
N MET A 1 34.53 -25.76 10.13
CA MET A 1 36.01 -25.78 10.00
C MET A 1 36.35 -27.05 9.24
N THR A 2 37.35 -27.01 8.36
CA THR A 2 37.81 -28.20 7.64
C THR A 2 38.66 -29.04 8.58
N GLU A 3 38.35 -30.32 8.73
CA GLU A 3 39.18 -31.28 9.50
C GLU A 3 40.18 -31.95 8.55
N PHE A 4 41.39 -32.16 9.05
CA PHE A 4 42.49 -32.79 8.32
C PHE A 4 42.87 -34.11 8.99
N THR A 5 43.17 -35.10 8.17
CA THR A 5 43.81 -36.36 8.58
C THR A 5 44.98 -36.60 7.64
N VAL A 6 46.15 -36.88 8.20
CA VAL A 6 47.34 -37.28 7.46
C VAL A 6 47.58 -38.75 7.70
N ASN A 7 47.76 -39.52 6.62
CA ASN A 7 48.06 -40.95 6.71
C ASN A 7 49.37 -41.22 5.99
N GLY A 8 50.21 -42.06 6.59
CA GLY A 8 51.49 -42.45 6.05
C GLY A 8 51.79 -43.92 6.24
N THR A 9 52.80 -44.40 5.52
CA THR A 9 53.27 -45.80 5.55
C THR A 9 54.79 -45.85 5.46
N GLY A 10 55.38 -46.99 5.80
CA GLY A 10 56.83 -47.22 5.67
C GLY A 10 57.65 -46.83 6.89
N ALA A 11 57.02 -46.49 8.02
CA ALA A 11 57.70 -46.36 9.30
C ALA A 11 58.11 -47.74 9.84
N THR A 12 59.07 -47.76 10.77
CA THR A 12 59.42 -48.98 11.51
C THR A 12 58.17 -49.61 12.15
N PRO A 13 57.87 -50.92 11.93
CA PRO A 13 56.71 -51.57 12.52
C PRO A 13 56.66 -51.45 14.05
N ASN A 14 55.53 -50.97 14.58
CA ASN A 14 55.36 -50.63 16.00
C ASN A 14 56.29 -49.52 16.52
N GLY A 15 56.96 -48.78 15.64
CA GLY A 15 57.82 -47.65 15.96
C GLY A 15 57.06 -46.34 16.17
N GLY A 16 57.68 -45.40 16.87
CA GLY A 16 57.17 -44.03 17.00
C GLY A 16 57.33 -43.26 15.69
N VAL A 17 56.37 -42.38 15.41
CA VAL A 17 56.44 -41.42 14.31
C VAL A 17 56.14 -40.03 14.86
N THR A 18 57.05 -39.10 14.66
CA THR A 18 56.89 -37.70 15.03
C THR A 18 56.63 -36.85 13.78
N ALA A 19 55.44 -36.25 13.70
CA ALA A 19 55.12 -35.20 12.74
C ALA A 19 55.59 -33.85 13.25
N THR A 20 56.16 -33.03 12.38
CA THR A 20 56.44 -31.61 12.63
C THR A 20 55.70 -30.77 11.60
N ILE A 21 54.65 -30.07 12.05
CA ILE A 21 53.85 -29.15 11.24
C ILE A 21 54.44 -27.75 11.39
N THR A 22 54.77 -27.12 10.28
CA THR A 22 55.18 -25.71 10.19
C THR A 22 54.00 -24.89 9.69
N ALA A 23 53.54 -23.96 10.50
CA ALA A 23 52.43 -23.06 10.22
C ALA A 23 52.87 -21.89 9.30
N PRO A 24 51.92 -21.12 8.74
CA PRO A 24 52.21 -20.00 7.84
C PRO A 24 53.06 -18.90 8.46
N ASP A 25 53.00 -18.73 9.78
CA ASP A 25 53.80 -17.79 10.55
C ASP A 25 55.18 -18.37 10.95
N THR A 26 55.54 -19.52 10.38
CA THR A 26 56.75 -20.31 10.63
C THR A 26 56.83 -20.99 12.00
N THR A 27 55.79 -20.88 12.83
CA THR A 27 55.73 -21.62 14.09
C THR A 27 55.67 -23.12 13.82
N LYS A 28 56.30 -23.91 14.68
CA LYS A 28 56.36 -25.37 14.54
C LYS A 28 55.64 -26.03 15.70
N THR A 29 54.76 -26.97 15.38
CA THR A 29 54.12 -27.86 16.33
C THR A 29 54.52 -29.29 15.99
N SER A 30 54.55 -30.15 17.00
CA SER A 30 54.85 -31.56 16.80
C SER A 30 53.72 -32.42 17.33
N ALA A 31 53.40 -33.49 16.61
CA ALA A 31 52.49 -34.54 17.02
C ALA A 31 53.23 -35.88 16.99
N HIS A 32 52.85 -36.80 17.86
CA HIS A 32 53.47 -38.13 17.92
C HIS A 32 52.39 -39.20 17.83
N THR A 33 52.67 -40.25 17.06
CA THR A 33 51.82 -41.44 16.94
C THR A 33 52.70 -42.70 16.92
N THR A 34 52.07 -43.87 16.91
CA THR A 34 52.78 -45.15 16.78
C THR A 34 52.29 -45.86 15.53
N ALA A 35 53.22 -46.30 14.69
CA ALA A 35 52.89 -47.07 13.50
C ALA A 35 52.37 -48.46 13.88
N ASP A 36 51.50 -49.03 13.06
CA ASP A 36 51.02 -50.40 13.26
C ASP A 36 52.12 -51.45 12.96
N GLY A 37 51.80 -52.73 13.15
CA GLY A 37 52.72 -53.85 12.87
C GLY A 37 53.13 -54.00 11.39
N LYS A 38 52.60 -53.15 10.49
CA LYS A 38 52.97 -53.07 9.07
C LYS A 38 53.63 -51.73 8.71
N GLY A 39 53.83 -50.83 9.68
CA GLY A 39 54.43 -49.52 9.46
C GLY A 39 53.47 -48.44 8.96
N ASN A 40 52.15 -48.61 9.08
CA ASN A 40 51.16 -47.58 8.75
C ASN A 40 50.87 -46.69 9.96
N PHE A 41 50.67 -45.40 9.74
CA PHE A 41 50.38 -44.44 10.80
C PHE A 41 49.39 -43.37 10.33
N SER A 42 48.79 -42.67 11.29
CA SER A 42 47.82 -41.60 11.04
C SER A 42 47.93 -40.49 12.09
N PHE A 43 47.82 -39.25 11.65
CA PHE A 43 47.64 -38.06 12.47
C PHE A 43 46.27 -37.45 12.23
N GLY A 44 45.57 -37.12 13.32
CA GLY A 44 44.28 -36.44 13.31
C GLY A 44 43.11 -37.27 13.84
N PRO A 45 41.87 -36.77 13.66
CA PRO A 45 41.55 -35.51 12.97
C PRO A 45 42.06 -34.26 13.73
N PHE A 46 42.52 -33.25 13.00
CA PHE A 46 42.91 -31.94 13.56
C PHE A 46 42.38 -30.77 12.71
N THR A 47 42.42 -29.56 13.28
CA THR A 47 42.02 -28.32 12.59
C THR A 47 43.15 -27.31 12.65
N GLU A 48 43.28 -26.50 11.60
CA GLU A 48 44.28 -25.45 11.53
C GLU A 48 43.65 -24.08 11.78
N PRO A 49 44.21 -23.27 12.69
CA PRO A 49 43.55 -22.05 13.15
C PRO A 49 43.74 -20.85 12.20
N ALA A 50 44.74 -20.88 11.31
CA ALA A 50 45.13 -19.74 10.49
C ALA A 50 45.04 -20.05 8.99
N ALA A 51 44.84 -19.00 8.20
CA ALA A 51 44.97 -19.08 6.75
C ALA A 51 46.46 -19.01 6.34
N GLY A 52 46.83 -19.76 5.30
CA GLY A 52 48.17 -19.78 4.72
C GLY A 52 48.63 -21.18 4.33
N ILE A 53 49.91 -21.30 4.02
CA ILE A 53 50.54 -22.57 3.65
C ILE A 53 51.08 -23.23 4.92
N TYR A 54 50.63 -24.46 5.16
CA TYR A 54 51.19 -25.37 6.16
C TYR A 54 52.07 -26.39 5.47
N SER A 55 53.12 -26.84 6.15
CA SER A 55 53.94 -27.96 5.67
C SER A 55 54.28 -28.93 6.80
N GLU A 56 54.27 -30.22 6.53
CA GLU A 56 54.55 -31.27 7.52
C GLU A 56 55.69 -32.17 7.04
N VAL A 57 56.51 -32.58 8.01
CA VAL A 57 57.56 -33.58 7.86
C VAL A 57 57.36 -34.62 8.95
N ASP A 58 57.31 -35.89 8.55
CA ASP A 58 57.18 -37.02 9.45
C ASP A 58 58.53 -37.70 9.59
N VAL A 59 58.89 -38.05 10.82
CA VAL A 59 60.15 -38.73 11.15
C VAL A 59 59.84 -40.04 11.84
N ASP A 60 60.40 -41.14 11.33
CA ASP A 60 60.45 -42.41 12.05
C ASP A 60 61.46 -42.28 13.19
N ASP A 61 60.99 -42.33 14.43
CA ASP A 61 61.80 -42.08 15.63
C ASP A 61 62.89 -43.13 15.84
N GLN A 62 62.74 -44.32 15.24
CA GLN A 62 63.68 -45.43 15.37
C GLN A 62 64.79 -45.37 14.31
N SER A 63 64.44 -45.08 13.06
CA SER A 63 65.40 -45.06 11.95
C SER A 63 65.97 -43.67 11.67
N GLY A 64 65.31 -42.61 12.14
CA GLY A 64 65.62 -41.22 11.83
C GLY A 64 65.27 -40.80 10.39
N ASN A 65 64.65 -41.70 9.62
CA ASN A 65 64.22 -41.39 8.25
C ASN A 65 63.07 -40.39 8.27
N SER A 66 63.13 -39.40 7.37
CA SER A 66 62.11 -38.37 7.26
C SER A 66 61.41 -38.40 5.90
N THR A 67 60.14 -38.00 5.87
CA THR A 67 59.45 -37.72 4.62
C THR A 67 60.00 -36.46 3.95
N VAL A 68 59.75 -36.33 2.63
CA VAL A 68 59.85 -35.03 1.98
C VAL A 68 58.70 -34.17 2.49
N ALA A 69 58.97 -32.90 2.80
CA ALA A 69 57.93 -31.98 3.25
C ALA A 69 56.78 -31.92 2.23
N PHE A 70 55.56 -32.19 2.70
CA PHE A 70 54.35 -31.97 1.94
C PHE A 70 53.60 -30.77 2.51
N SER A 71 52.78 -30.11 1.69
CA SER A 71 52.13 -28.87 2.07
C SER A 71 50.66 -28.82 1.68
N TRP A 72 49.83 -28.20 2.52
CA TRP A 72 48.45 -27.86 2.22
C TRP A 72 48.20 -26.36 2.47
N THR A 73 47.18 -25.81 1.81
CA THR A 73 46.84 -24.39 1.95
C THR A 73 45.46 -24.23 2.58
N ILE A 74 45.40 -23.44 3.64
CA ILE A 74 44.14 -22.93 4.21
C ILE A 74 43.89 -21.56 3.60
N SER A 75 42.86 -21.42 2.77
CA SER A 75 42.49 -20.09 2.23
C SER A 75 41.71 -19.31 3.28
N SER A 76 42.03 -18.03 3.47
CA SER A 76 41.11 -17.13 4.18
C SER A 76 39.90 -16.88 3.30
N THR A 77 38.70 -16.89 3.88
CA THR A 77 37.53 -16.34 3.19
C THR A 77 37.69 -14.83 3.20
N SER A 78 37.97 -14.22 2.05
CA SER A 78 37.91 -12.76 1.94
C SER A 78 36.52 -12.27 2.34
N VAL A 79 36.43 -11.16 3.09
CA VAL A 79 35.14 -10.60 3.52
C VAL A 79 34.26 -10.36 2.29
N PRO A 80 33.02 -10.90 2.27
CA PRO A 80 32.08 -10.64 1.20
C PRO A 80 31.84 -9.14 1.03
N ALA A 81 31.76 -8.67 -0.21
CA ALA A 81 31.35 -7.30 -0.51
C ALA A 81 30.02 -7.32 -1.26
N VAL A 82 29.08 -6.45 -0.87
CA VAL A 82 27.80 -6.28 -1.55
C VAL A 82 27.81 -4.93 -2.26
N THR A 83 27.56 -4.94 -3.57
CA THR A 83 27.61 -3.75 -4.44
C THR A 83 26.25 -3.36 -4.96
N ALA A 84 25.35 -4.30 -5.21
CA ALA A 84 24.00 -4.03 -5.67
C ALA A 84 23.03 -5.15 -5.27
N LEU A 85 21.74 -4.81 -5.30
CA LEU A 85 20.62 -5.71 -5.04
C LEU A 85 19.66 -5.65 -6.22
N SER A 86 19.01 -6.77 -6.53
CA SER A 86 17.95 -6.83 -7.52
C SER A 86 16.86 -7.83 -7.08
N PRO A 87 15.61 -7.38 -6.93
CA PRO A 87 15.13 -6.01 -7.17
C PRO A 87 15.56 -5.03 -6.06
N THR A 88 15.56 -3.73 -6.36
CA THR A 88 15.80 -2.65 -5.36
C THR A 88 14.52 -2.20 -4.66
N THR A 89 13.36 -2.62 -5.14
CA THR A 89 12.05 -2.30 -4.58
C THR A 89 11.16 -3.54 -4.51
N MET A 90 10.32 -3.65 -3.49
CA MET A 90 9.34 -4.73 -3.34
C MET A 90 7.99 -4.20 -2.84
N ASN A 91 6.93 -4.97 -3.09
CA ASN A 91 5.60 -4.69 -2.57
C ASN A 91 5.43 -5.31 -1.17
N PRO A 92 4.69 -4.67 -0.25
CA PRO A 92 4.40 -5.20 1.08
C PRO A 92 3.31 -6.28 1.04
N ASP A 93 3.57 -7.41 0.37
CA ASP A 93 2.60 -8.48 0.13
C ASP A 93 2.72 -9.68 1.08
N ASN A 94 3.69 -9.66 2.00
CA ASN A 94 4.00 -10.75 2.92
C ASN A 94 4.29 -12.09 2.21
N THR A 95 4.79 -12.06 0.98
CA THR A 95 5.20 -13.24 0.21
C THR A 95 6.70 -13.28 -0.01
N THR A 96 7.28 -14.48 -0.12
CA THR A 96 8.72 -14.62 -0.35
C THR A 96 9.05 -14.39 -1.81
N HIS A 97 9.95 -13.43 -2.07
CA HIS A 97 10.49 -13.08 -3.39
C HIS A 97 11.94 -13.51 -3.51
N GLN A 98 12.40 -13.73 -4.75
CA GLN A 98 13.82 -13.91 -5.00
C GLN A 98 14.55 -12.56 -4.95
N LEU A 99 15.63 -12.51 -4.18
CA LEU A 99 16.59 -11.42 -4.18
C LEU A 99 17.91 -11.90 -4.75
N THR A 100 18.42 -11.17 -5.74
CA THR A 100 19.77 -11.33 -6.27
C THR A 100 20.68 -10.28 -5.65
N ILE A 101 21.81 -10.71 -5.12
CA ILE A 101 22.84 -9.92 -4.47
C ILE A 101 24.07 -9.95 -5.38
N TYR A 102 24.54 -8.78 -5.80
CA TYR A 102 25.73 -8.62 -6.61
C TYR A 102 26.90 -8.13 -5.76
N GLY A 103 28.09 -8.64 -6.04
CA GLY A 103 29.23 -8.37 -5.18
C GLY A 103 30.49 -9.11 -5.59
N SER A 104 31.31 -9.40 -4.60
CA SER A 104 32.53 -10.17 -4.75
C SER A 104 32.77 -11.05 -3.53
N ASN A 105 33.60 -12.07 -3.69
CA ASN A 105 34.03 -12.98 -2.63
C ASN A 105 32.90 -13.81 -2.03
N PHE A 106 31.83 -14.05 -2.78
CA PHE A 106 30.79 -14.97 -2.34
C PHE A 106 31.31 -16.40 -2.44
N ALA A 107 31.23 -17.12 -1.32
CA ALA A 107 31.72 -18.47 -1.18
C ALA A 107 30.70 -19.34 -0.43
N ALA A 108 30.79 -20.66 -0.65
CA ALA A 108 29.99 -21.63 0.09
C ALA A 108 30.17 -21.44 1.60
N GLY A 109 29.06 -21.43 2.34
CA GLY A 109 29.03 -21.18 3.78
C GLY A 109 28.77 -19.72 4.18
N ASN A 110 28.79 -18.77 3.23
CA ASN A 110 28.30 -17.42 3.50
C ASN A 110 26.83 -17.42 3.90
N VAL A 111 26.48 -16.49 4.78
CA VAL A 111 25.11 -16.26 5.23
C VAL A 111 24.67 -14.85 4.86
N VAL A 112 23.38 -14.66 4.59
CA VAL A 112 22.80 -13.35 4.34
C VAL A 112 22.01 -12.93 5.56
N GLN A 113 22.25 -11.71 6.01
CA GLN A 113 21.49 -11.10 7.08
C GLN A 113 20.73 -9.89 6.57
N VAL A 114 19.54 -9.71 7.13
CA VAL A 114 18.63 -8.61 6.85
C VAL A 114 18.33 -7.84 8.12
N ASN A 115 18.10 -6.54 7.99
CA ASN A 115 17.66 -5.68 9.08
C ASN A 115 16.47 -4.85 8.61
N TYR A 116 15.33 -5.09 9.23
CA TYR A 116 14.08 -4.36 8.98
C TYR A 116 14.08 -3.11 9.86
N THR A 117 13.51 -1.99 9.40
CA THR A 117 13.52 -0.80 10.24
C THR A 117 12.74 -1.07 11.54
N GLY A 118 13.38 -0.83 12.68
CA GLY A 118 12.78 -1.07 13.99
C GLY A 118 12.85 -2.52 14.52
N SER A 119 13.44 -3.49 13.80
CA SER A 119 13.54 -4.89 14.29
C SER A 119 14.60 -5.12 15.38
N GLY A 120 15.37 -4.10 15.76
CA GLY A 120 16.35 -4.19 16.84
C GLY A 120 17.69 -4.84 16.45
N GLY A 121 17.92 -5.13 15.16
CA GLY A 121 19.21 -5.64 14.68
C GLY A 121 19.12 -6.51 13.42
N TRP A 122 20.29 -7.02 13.03
CA TRP A 122 20.46 -7.96 11.94
C TRP A 122 19.97 -9.35 12.33
N VAL A 123 19.25 -10.00 11.42
CA VAL A 123 18.80 -11.39 11.55
C VAL A 123 19.11 -12.14 10.26
N ASP A 124 19.32 -13.45 10.35
CA ASP A 124 19.51 -14.28 9.16
C ASP A 124 18.27 -14.23 8.26
N ALA A 125 18.52 -14.11 6.96
CA ALA A 125 17.47 -14.17 5.96
C ALA A 125 16.78 -15.55 6.04
N ARG A 126 15.48 -15.55 6.35
CA ARG A 126 14.68 -16.77 6.49
C ARG A 126 14.49 -17.43 5.13
N GLY A 127 14.92 -18.70 4.97
CA GLY A 127 14.69 -19.46 3.75
C GLY A 127 15.73 -20.55 3.48
N ASN A 128 15.85 -20.94 2.20
CA ASN A 128 16.88 -21.86 1.73
C ASN A 128 18.28 -21.23 1.84
N PRO A 129 19.36 -22.03 1.96
CA PRO A 129 20.73 -21.54 1.90
C PRO A 129 20.97 -20.69 0.64
N PRO A 130 21.82 -19.65 0.70
CA PRO A 130 22.12 -18.85 -0.48
C PRO A 130 22.69 -19.70 -1.62
N SER A 131 22.15 -19.52 -2.82
CA SER A 131 22.72 -20.10 -4.04
C SER A 131 23.74 -19.13 -4.63
N ILE A 132 24.97 -19.59 -4.85
CA ILE A 132 26.08 -18.75 -5.30
C ILE A 132 26.54 -19.28 -6.66
N SER A 133 26.38 -18.46 -7.69
CA SER A 133 26.85 -18.76 -9.05
C SER A 133 26.68 -17.52 -9.91
N PRO A 134 27.76 -16.87 -10.39
CA PRO A 134 29.18 -17.04 -10.04
C PRO A 134 29.54 -16.47 -8.64
N PRO A 135 30.82 -16.50 -8.17
CA PRO A 135 31.26 -15.88 -6.91
C PRO A 135 31.03 -14.35 -6.76
N SER A 136 30.48 -13.70 -7.79
CA SER A 136 30.04 -12.30 -7.77
C SER A 136 28.51 -12.15 -7.69
N GLN A 137 27.77 -13.25 -7.63
CA GLN A 137 26.31 -13.26 -7.57
C GLN A 137 25.80 -14.32 -6.59
N MET A 138 24.86 -13.91 -5.74
CA MET A 138 24.20 -14.76 -4.75
C MET A 138 22.71 -14.55 -4.83
N THR A 139 21.89 -15.60 -4.66
CA THR A 139 20.43 -15.47 -4.62
C THR A 139 19.86 -16.08 -3.35
N ILE A 140 18.90 -15.37 -2.74
CA ILE A 140 18.14 -15.82 -1.58
C ILE A 140 16.63 -15.59 -1.77
N GLY A 141 15.82 -16.23 -0.93
CA GLY A 141 14.44 -15.81 -0.71
C GLY A 141 14.37 -14.73 0.37
N ILE A 142 13.55 -13.70 0.17
CA ILE A 142 13.30 -12.66 1.16
C ILE A 142 11.80 -12.33 1.20
N ASN A 143 11.25 -12.14 2.40
CA ASN A 143 9.87 -11.70 2.58
C ASN A 143 9.89 -10.23 3.02
N PRO A 144 9.28 -9.31 2.25
CA PRO A 144 9.27 -7.87 2.53
C PRO A 144 8.32 -7.48 3.68
N GLY A 145 7.50 -8.41 4.18
CA GLY A 145 6.47 -8.13 5.17
C GLY A 145 5.22 -7.49 4.55
N SER A 146 4.32 -7.01 5.42
CA SER A 146 3.01 -6.45 5.06
C SER A 146 2.93 -4.92 5.19
N SER A 147 4.05 -4.24 5.40
CA SER A 147 4.09 -2.79 5.61
C SER A 147 5.26 -2.15 4.85
N ALA A 148 5.17 -0.85 4.60
CA ALA A 148 6.27 -0.11 4.01
C ALA A 148 7.48 -0.12 4.95
N ASP A 149 8.67 -0.33 4.39
CA ASP A 149 9.90 -0.55 5.16
C ASP A 149 11.13 -0.27 4.28
N THR A 150 12.31 -0.21 4.89
CA THR A 150 13.59 -0.30 4.22
C THR A 150 14.36 -1.48 4.80
N ILE A 151 14.59 -2.49 3.98
CA ILE A 151 15.27 -3.71 4.41
C ILE A 151 16.73 -3.62 4.01
N TYR A 152 17.62 -3.47 4.98
CA TYR A 152 19.06 -3.49 4.74
C TYR A 152 19.54 -4.93 4.61
N VAL A 153 20.51 -5.17 3.73
CA VAL A 153 21.04 -6.50 3.42
C VAL A 153 22.55 -6.49 3.55
N ARG A 154 23.09 -7.49 4.26
CA ARG A 154 24.53 -7.76 4.33
C ARG A 154 24.82 -9.24 4.13
N VAL A 155 26.02 -9.56 3.68
CA VAL A 155 26.53 -10.92 3.57
C VAL A 155 27.69 -11.09 4.56
N CYS A 156 27.67 -12.17 5.33
CA CYS A 156 28.69 -12.52 6.32
C CYS A 156 29.41 -13.82 5.92
N GLN A 157 30.65 -13.97 6.37
CA GLN A 157 31.47 -15.14 6.06
C GLN A 157 30.82 -16.45 6.53
N SER A 158 30.17 -16.44 7.69
CA SER A 158 29.38 -17.56 8.24
C SER A 158 28.40 -17.09 9.33
N ALA A 159 27.47 -17.97 9.75
CA ALA A 159 26.55 -17.74 10.89
C ALA A 159 27.25 -17.57 12.25
N THR A 160 28.53 -17.97 12.36
CA THR A 160 29.32 -17.79 13.59
C THR A 160 30.27 -16.60 13.50
N GLN A 161 30.27 -15.90 12.36
CA GLN A 161 31.14 -14.76 12.04
C GLN A 161 30.28 -13.58 11.60
N GLU A 162 29.52 -13.00 12.55
CA GLU A 162 28.52 -11.95 12.29
C GLU A 162 28.94 -10.55 12.77
N THR A 163 30.24 -10.34 12.97
CA THR A 163 30.79 -9.05 13.38
C THR A 163 30.98 -8.13 12.17
N ALA A 164 31.12 -6.83 12.40
CA ALA A 164 31.34 -5.85 11.32
C ALA A 164 32.60 -6.13 10.48
N SER A 165 33.59 -6.86 11.02
CA SER A 165 34.82 -7.22 10.31
C SER A 165 34.71 -8.47 9.44
N THR A 166 33.65 -9.26 9.61
CA THR A 166 33.42 -10.51 8.88
C THR A 166 32.19 -10.46 7.96
N CYS A 167 31.52 -9.30 7.94
CA CYS A 167 30.37 -9.02 7.10
C CYS A 167 30.63 -7.82 6.18
N SER A 168 29.92 -7.79 5.04
CA SER A 168 29.81 -6.58 4.22
C SER A 168 29.19 -5.42 5.02
N SER A 169 29.38 -4.18 4.56
CA SER A 169 28.94 -2.94 5.23
C SER A 169 27.46 -2.89 5.64
N GLY A 170 26.58 -3.63 4.94
CA GLY A 170 25.14 -3.59 5.17
C GLY A 170 24.46 -2.29 4.71
N THR A 171 25.11 -1.52 3.84
CA THR A 171 24.58 -0.24 3.33
C THR A 171 23.55 -0.42 2.23
N GLN A 172 23.56 -1.56 1.54
CA GLN A 172 22.61 -1.81 0.46
C GLN A 172 21.26 -2.20 1.05
N SER A 173 20.19 -1.69 0.44
CA SER A 173 18.84 -1.90 0.95
C SER A 173 17.82 -2.08 -0.18
N ILE A 174 16.67 -2.62 0.22
CA ILE A 174 15.47 -2.76 -0.60
C ILE A 174 14.42 -1.82 -0.02
N SER A 175 13.84 -0.96 -0.84
CA SER A 175 12.70 -0.15 -0.43
C SER A 175 11.40 -0.95 -0.60
N VAL A 176 10.68 -1.17 0.48
CA VAL A 176 9.36 -1.80 0.46
C VAL A 176 8.32 -0.69 0.39
N THR A 177 7.66 -0.57 -0.74
CA THR A 177 6.68 0.50 -1.00
C THR A 177 5.40 -0.08 -1.56
N ALA A 178 4.25 0.32 -1.01
CA ALA A 178 2.97 -0.02 -1.60
C ALA A 178 2.83 0.70 -2.96
N ALA A 179 2.27 0.00 -3.96
CA ALA A 179 1.84 0.65 -5.18
C ALA A 179 0.64 1.59 -4.88
N ALA A 180 0.52 2.68 -5.63
CA ALA A 180 -0.64 3.56 -5.50
C ALA A 180 -1.93 2.79 -5.87
N PRO A 181 -3.03 2.97 -5.11
CA PRO A 181 -4.34 2.46 -5.49
C PRO A 181 -4.76 3.01 -6.85
N SER A 182 -5.41 2.17 -7.66
CA SER A 182 -6.11 2.62 -8.86
C SER A 182 -7.61 2.42 -8.70
N VAL A 183 -8.42 3.30 -9.29
CA VAL A 183 -9.88 3.16 -9.31
C VAL A 183 -10.34 3.12 -10.77
N SER A 184 -10.87 1.96 -11.16
CA SER A 184 -11.35 1.69 -12.52
C SER A 184 -12.83 2.00 -12.71
N SER A 185 -13.65 1.76 -11.69
CA SER A 185 -15.09 2.05 -11.70
C SER A 185 -15.66 2.08 -10.29
N ILE A 186 -16.89 2.56 -10.17
CA ILE A 186 -17.65 2.58 -8.92
C ILE A 186 -19.09 2.11 -9.16
N SER A 187 -19.74 1.60 -8.13
CA SER A 187 -21.15 1.22 -8.15
C SER A 187 -21.80 1.48 -6.78
N PRO A 188 -22.94 2.20 -6.71
CA PRO A 188 -23.66 2.80 -7.84
C PRO A 188 -22.96 4.05 -8.41
N THR A 189 -23.29 4.43 -9.64
CA THR A 189 -22.84 5.69 -10.27
C THR A 189 -23.83 6.85 -10.05
N SER A 190 -24.96 6.59 -9.39
CA SER A 190 -25.96 7.59 -9.01
C SER A 190 -26.58 7.29 -7.65
N MET A 191 -26.93 8.33 -6.90
CA MET A 191 -27.62 8.23 -5.61
C MET A 191 -28.72 9.28 -5.49
N ALA A 192 -29.72 9.04 -4.62
CA ALA A 192 -30.74 10.02 -4.29
C ALA A 192 -30.22 10.99 -3.22
N ALA A 193 -30.61 12.26 -3.31
CA ALA A 193 -30.28 13.28 -2.31
C ALA A 193 -31.19 13.13 -1.06
N ASP A 194 -31.05 12.03 -0.33
CA ASP A 194 -31.94 11.64 0.77
C ASP A 194 -31.32 11.77 2.18
N ASN A 195 -30.08 12.26 2.26
CA ASN A 195 -29.31 12.36 3.51
C ASN A 195 -29.14 11.03 4.27
N THR A 196 -29.22 9.90 3.56
CA THR A 196 -28.99 8.57 4.14
C THR A 196 -27.69 7.96 3.62
N THR A 197 -27.03 7.15 4.45
CA THR A 197 -25.79 6.49 4.06
C THR A 197 -26.09 5.32 3.13
N HIS A 198 -25.51 5.34 1.94
CA HIS A 198 -25.57 4.27 0.94
C HIS A 198 -24.24 3.53 0.86
N GLN A 199 -24.28 2.25 0.49
CA GLN A 199 -23.05 1.52 0.20
C GLN A 199 -22.52 1.92 -1.19
N LEU A 200 -21.25 2.30 -1.24
CA LEU A 200 -20.47 2.43 -2.48
C LEU A 200 -19.50 1.25 -2.58
N THR A 201 -19.50 0.59 -3.72
CA THR A 201 -18.48 -0.36 -4.14
C THR A 201 -17.53 0.31 -5.12
N ILE A 202 -16.23 0.16 -4.90
CA ILE A 202 -15.14 0.73 -5.69
C ILE A 202 -14.34 -0.43 -6.26
N TYR A 203 -14.12 -0.43 -7.57
CA TYR A 203 -13.36 -1.47 -8.28
C TYR A 203 -12.04 -0.90 -8.78
N GLY A 204 -10.96 -1.66 -8.66
CA GLY A 204 -9.64 -1.17 -9.00
C GLY A 204 -8.52 -2.17 -8.77
N SER A 205 -7.36 -1.67 -8.38
CA SER A 205 -6.18 -2.47 -8.07
C SER A 205 -5.38 -1.88 -6.92
N ASN A 206 -4.54 -2.71 -6.31
CA ASN A 206 -3.64 -2.35 -5.21
C ASN A 206 -4.40 -1.84 -3.97
N PHE A 207 -5.64 -2.31 -3.76
CA PHE A 207 -6.33 -2.04 -2.51
C PHE A 207 -5.72 -2.88 -1.39
N ALA A 208 -5.27 -2.19 -0.35
CA ALA A 208 -4.59 -2.78 0.80
C ALA A 208 -5.15 -2.24 2.12
N ALA A 209 -4.95 -3.01 3.18
CA ALA A 209 -5.30 -2.57 4.52
C ALA A 209 -4.64 -1.21 4.84
N GLY A 210 -5.41 -0.29 5.42
CA GLY A 210 -4.98 1.09 5.70
C GLY A 210 -5.29 2.11 4.60
N ASN A 211 -5.70 1.68 3.41
CA ASN A 211 -6.21 2.60 2.39
C ASN A 211 -7.45 3.34 2.89
N VAL A 212 -7.58 4.59 2.44
CA VAL A 212 -8.71 5.47 2.75
C VAL A 212 -9.42 5.87 1.47
N VAL A 213 -10.73 6.09 1.56
CA VAL A 213 -11.53 6.66 0.47
C VAL A 213 -11.75 8.12 0.77
N GLN A 214 -11.50 8.97 -0.22
CA GLN A 214 -11.76 10.39 -0.16
C GLN A 214 -12.79 10.80 -1.19
N VAL A 215 -13.62 11.76 -0.80
CA VAL A 215 -14.68 12.32 -1.62
C VAL A 215 -14.49 13.82 -1.78
N ASN A 216 -14.91 14.36 -2.92
CA ASN A 216 -14.94 15.80 -3.15
C ASN A 216 -16.32 16.17 -3.69
N TYR A 217 -17.01 17.03 -2.94
CA TYR A 217 -18.35 17.53 -3.26
C TYR A 217 -18.19 18.79 -4.11
N THR A 218 -19.12 19.06 -5.02
CA THR A 218 -18.97 20.23 -5.88
C THR A 218 -19.04 21.49 -5.02
N GLY A 219 -17.97 22.28 -5.01
CA GLY A 219 -17.89 23.51 -4.21
C GLY A 219 -17.41 23.34 -2.76
N SER A 220 -17.04 22.14 -2.28
CA SER A 220 -16.54 21.94 -0.91
C SER A 220 -15.09 22.39 -0.68
N GLY A 221 -14.38 22.83 -1.73
CA GLY A 221 -13.02 23.37 -1.62
C GLY A 221 -11.90 22.32 -1.54
N GLY A 222 -12.20 21.02 -1.71
CA GLY A 222 -11.19 19.97 -1.73
C GLY A 222 -11.70 18.57 -1.37
N TRP A 223 -10.77 17.62 -1.39
CA TRP A 223 -10.99 16.24 -0.97
C TRP A 223 -11.09 16.12 0.55
N VAL A 224 -12.00 15.29 1.02
CA VAL A 224 -12.18 14.95 2.44
C VAL A 224 -12.33 13.44 2.58
N ASP A 225 -11.89 12.88 3.70
CA ASP A 225 -12.12 11.47 4.00
C ASP A 225 -13.63 11.18 4.04
N ALA A 226 -14.03 10.10 3.35
CA ALA A 226 -15.40 9.62 3.40
C ALA A 226 -15.76 9.24 4.84
N ARG A 227 -16.82 9.85 5.37
CA ARG A 227 -17.25 9.65 6.76
C ARG A 227 -17.94 8.29 6.90
N GLY A 228 -17.42 7.42 7.76
CA GLY A 228 -18.01 6.10 8.01
C GLY A 228 -17.02 5.10 8.64
N ASN A 229 -17.38 3.82 8.61
CA ASN A 229 -16.46 2.74 8.96
C ASN A 229 -15.29 2.69 7.96
N PRO A 230 -14.10 2.19 8.37
CA PRO A 230 -13.02 1.93 7.45
C PRO A 230 -13.50 1.09 6.26
N PRO A 231 -12.98 1.34 5.05
CA PRO A 231 -13.37 0.58 3.88
C PRO A 231 -13.10 -0.92 4.09
N SER A 232 -14.07 -1.76 3.70
CA SER A 232 -13.90 -3.22 3.68
C SER A 232 -13.34 -3.64 2.33
N ILE A 233 -12.20 -4.33 2.34
CA ILE A 233 -11.46 -4.73 1.13
C ILE A 233 -11.55 -6.24 0.96
N SER A 234 -12.13 -6.68 -0.14
CA SER A 234 -12.24 -8.10 -0.49
C SER A 234 -12.78 -8.25 -1.91
N PRO A 235 -12.02 -8.75 -2.91
CA PRO A 235 -10.55 -9.00 -2.97
C PRO A 235 -9.73 -7.68 -3.13
N PRO A 236 -8.38 -7.70 -3.30
CA PRO A 236 -7.55 -6.49 -3.50
C PRO A 236 -7.88 -5.61 -4.73
N SER A 237 -8.94 -5.97 -5.46
CA SER A 237 -9.52 -5.23 -6.58
C SER A 237 -10.92 -4.67 -6.28
N GLN A 238 -11.45 -4.90 -5.08
CA GLN A 238 -12.76 -4.42 -4.65
C GLN A 238 -12.72 -3.88 -3.22
N MET A 239 -13.30 -2.70 -3.04
CA MET A 239 -13.41 -1.99 -1.78
C MET A 239 -14.86 -1.52 -1.61
N THR A 240 -15.39 -1.58 -0.39
CA THR A 240 -16.74 -1.07 -0.06
C THR A 240 -16.69 -0.08 1.08
N ILE A 241 -17.48 1.00 0.98
CA ILE A 241 -17.59 2.04 2.00
C ILE A 241 -19.01 2.62 2.05
N GLY A 242 -19.42 3.16 3.20
CA GLY A 242 -20.64 3.95 3.30
C GLY A 242 -20.40 5.41 2.89
N ILE A 243 -21.26 5.98 2.06
CA ILE A 243 -21.24 7.39 1.67
C ILE A 243 -22.63 7.99 1.88
N ASN A 244 -22.70 9.17 2.49
CA ASN A 244 -23.91 9.98 2.55
C ASN A 244 -23.85 11.05 1.44
N PRO A 245 -24.78 11.03 0.47
CA PRO A 245 -24.82 11.97 -0.64
C PRO A 245 -25.36 13.36 -0.27
N GLY A 246 -25.88 13.54 0.94
CA GLY A 246 -26.49 14.78 1.40
C GLY A 246 -27.94 14.96 0.93
N SER A 247 -28.48 16.17 1.10
CA SER A 247 -29.90 16.52 0.82
C SER A 247 -30.11 17.33 -0.46
N SER A 248 -29.06 17.61 -1.22
CA SER A 248 -29.12 18.44 -2.43
C SER A 248 -28.50 17.70 -3.62
N ALA A 249 -28.88 18.11 -4.83
CA ALA A 249 -28.25 17.60 -6.04
C ALA A 249 -26.77 18.00 -6.08
N ASP A 250 -25.90 17.07 -6.46
CA ASP A 250 -24.44 17.26 -6.44
C ASP A 250 -23.75 16.23 -7.37
N THR A 251 -22.47 16.43 -7.62
CA THR A 251 -21.55 15.42 -8.17
C THR A 251 -20.46 15.14 -7.13
N ILE A 252 -20.39 13.91 -6.66
CA ILE A 252 -19.41 13.50 -5.65
C ILE A 252 -18.30 12.73 -6.35
N TYR A 253 -17.11 13.32 -6.44
CA TYR A 253 -15.93 12.63 -6.96
C TYR A 253 -15.35 11.70 -5.90
N VAL A 254 -14.79 10.57 -6.31
CA VAL A 254 -14.28 9.52 -5.43
C VAL A 254 -12.84 9.17 -5.82
N ARG A 255 -11.95 9.12 -4.83
CA ARG A 255 -10.59 8.58 -4.96
C ARG A 255 -10.25 7.68 -3.78
N VAL A 256 -9.32 6.75 -4.01
CA VAL A 256 -8.67 5.94 -2.97
C VAL A 256 -7.23 6.41 -2.80
N CYS A 257 -6.77 6.54 -1.56
CA CYS A 257 -5.40 6.91 -1.19
C CYS A 257 -4.77 5.85 -0.28
N GLN A 258 -3.44 5.77 -0.29
CA GLN A 258 -2.70 4.81 0.53
C GLN A 258 -2.95 4.97 2.03
N SER A 259 -3.09 6.22 2.49
CA SER A 259 -3.49 6.58 3.85
C SER A 259 -4.05 8.01 3.90
N ALA A 260 -4.65 8.42 5.02
CA ALA A 260 -5.14 9.77 5.25
C ALA A 260 -4.03 10.85 5.29
N THR A 261 -2.77 10.47 5.47
CA THR A 261 -1.62 11.39 5.46
C THR A 261 -0.88 11.40 4.13
N GLN A 262 -1.28 10.54 3.19
CA GLN A 262 -0.66 10.35 1.89
C GLN A 262 -1.64 10.74 0.79
N GLU A 263 -1.84 12.06 0.63
CA GLU A 263 -2.89 12.64 -0.23
C GLU A 263 -2.38 13.19 -1.58
N THR A 264 -1.16 12.84 -1.98
CA THR A 264 -0.56 13.33 -3.23
C THR A 264 -0.98 12.49 -4.43
N ALA A 265 -0.78 13.02 -5.63
CA ALA A 265 -1.09 12.28 -6.88
C ALA A 265 -0.28 10.98 -7.03
N SER A 266 0.85 10.82 -6.34
CA SER A 266 1.66 9.59 -6.36
C SER A 266 1.19 8.53 -5.35
N THR A 267 0.32 8.88 -4.41
CA THR A 267 -0.18 7.99 -3.35
C THR A 267 -1.71 7.81 -3.40
N CYS A 268 -2.38 8.50 -4.32
CA CYS A 268 -3.81 8.41 -4.55
C CYS A 268 -4.13 8.07 -6.00
N SER A 269 -5.27 7.42 -6.21
CA SER A 269 -5.90 7.31 -7.53
C SER A 269 -6.32 8.68 -8.10
N SER A 270 -6.60 8.75 -9.40
CA SER A 270 -6.88 9.98 -10.15
C SER A 270 -8.07 10.80 -9.67
N GLY A 271 -9.03 10.19 -8.96
CA GLY A 271 -10.25 10.86 -8.52
C GLY A 271 -11.25 11.18 -9.63
N THR A 272 -11.17 10.48 -10.76
CA THR A 272 -12.02 10.74 -11.94
C THR A 272 -13.40 10.10 -11.86
N GLN A 273 -13.61 9.13 -10.98
CA GLN A 273 -14.92 8.49 -10.83
C GLN A 273 -15.84 9.36 -9.98
N SER A 274 -17.11 9.42 -10.35
CA SER A 274 -18.08 10.29 -9.67
C SER A 274 -19.46 9.66 -9.54
N ILE A 275 -20.14 10.01 -8.46
CA ILE A 275 -21.54 9.69 -8.19
C ILE A 275 -22.37 10.91 -8.56
N SER A 276 -23.37 10.73 -9.43
CA SER A 276 -24.39 11.75 -9.68
C SER A 276 -25.45 11.69 -8.58
N VAL A 277 -25.60 12.77 -7.81
CA VAL A 277 -26.62 12.88 -6.77
C VAL A 277 -27.81 13.66 -7.30
N THR A 278 -28.99 13.02 -7.29
CA THR A 278 -30.22 13.59 -7.84
C THR A 278 -31.22 13.86 -6.73
N ALA A 279 -31.72 15.10 -6.65
CA ALA A 279 -32.83 15.44 -5.79
C ALA A 279 -34.16 14.98 -6.41
N ALA A 280 -35.12 14.58 -5.56
CA ALA A 280 -36.47 14.29 -6.02
C ALA A 280 -37.15 15.57 -6.53
N ALA A 281 -38.00 15.47 -7.55
CA ALA A 281 -38.76 16.62 -8.03
C ALA A 281 -39.72 17.12 -6.93
N PRO A 282 -39.87 18.44 -6.76
CA PRO A 282 -40.86 19.00 -5.86
C PRO A 282 -42.26 18.63 -6.31
N SER A 283 -43.14 18.31 -5.37
CA SER A 283 -44.57 18.12 -5.64
C SER A 283 -45.38 19.20 -4.93
N VAL A 284 -46.50 19.61 -5.52
CA VAL A 284 -47.41 20.58 -4.91
C VAL A 284 -48.76 19.92 -4.74
N SER A 285 -49.22 19.81 -3.49
CA SER A 285 -50.51 19.20 -3.14
C SER A 285 -51.62 20.24 -3.00
N SER A 286 -51.32 21.42 -2.46
CA SER A 286 -52.28 22.52 -2.33
C SER A 286 -51.57 23.86 -2.15
N ILE A 287 -52.34 24.95 -2.28
CA ILE A 287 -51.87 26.32 -2.03
C ILE A 287 -52.87 27.08 -1.16
N SER A 288 -52.40 28.09 -0.45
CA SER A 288 -53.22 28.99 0.36
C SER A 288 -52.64 30.41 0.36
N PRO A 289 -53.40 31.46 0.04
CA PRO A 289 -54.82 31.42 -0.31
C PRO A 289 -55.06 30.89 -1.74
N THR A 290 -56.28 30.42 -2.03
CA THR A 290 -56.71 30.03 -3.39
C THR A 290 -57.36 31.18 -4.18
N SER A 291 -57.50 32.35 -3.55
CA SER A 291 -57.94 33.58 -4.20
C SER A 291 -57.21 34.80 -3.65
N MET A 292 -57.03 35.82 -4.50
CA MET A 292 -56.40 37.11 -4.15
C MET A 292 -57.17 38.26 -4.79
N ALA A 293 -57.05 39.46 -4.22
CA ALA A 293 -57.63 40.66 -4.80
C ALA A 293 -56.75 41.21 -5.93
N ALA A 294 -57.36 41.76 -6.98
CA ALA A 294 -56.71 42.47 -8.08
C ALA A 294 -56.19 43.86 -7.66
N ASP A 295 -55.36 43.92 -6.62
CA ASP A 295 -54.96 45.18 -5.95
C ASP A 295 -53.52 45.62 -6.25
N ASN A 296 -52.79 44.90 -7.09
CA ASN A 296 -51.39 45.14 -7.42
C ASN A 296 -50.44 45.14 -6.20
N THR A 297 -50.81 44.47 -5.10
CA THR A 297 -49.98 44.35 -3.90
C THR A 297 -49.42 42.93 -3.74
N THR A 298 -48.27 42.81 -3.09
CA THR A 298 -47.67 41.49 -2.84
C THR A 298 -48.38 40.80 -1.68
N HIS A 299 -48.95 39.63 -1.95
CA HIS A 299 -49.58 38.76 -0.96
C HIS A 299 -48.69 37.55 -0.65
N GLN A 300 -48.76 37.03 0.57
CA GLN A 300 -48.08 35.78 0.90
C GLN A 300 -48.86 34.60 0.31
N LEU A 301 -48.19 33.78 -0.48
CA LEU A 301 -48.65 32.46 -0.88
C LEU A 301 -47.92 31.40 -0.05
N THR A 302 -48.70 30.53 0.59
CA THR A 302 -48.22 29.27 1.18
C THR A 302 -48.50 28.13 0.22
N ILE A 303 -47.50 27.30 -0.04
CA ILE A 303 -47.53 26.14 -0.93
C ILE A 303 -47.24 24.92 -0.07
N TYR A 304 -48.13 23.92 -0.13
CA TYR A 304 -47.97 22.65 0.55
C TYR A 304 -47.60 21.56 -0.46
N GLY A 305 -46.78 20.61 -0.02
CA GLY A 305 -46.27 19.58 -0.92
C GLY A 305 -45.20 18.69 -0.30
N SER A 306 -44.28 18.23 -1.12
CA SER A 306 -43.13 17.42 -0.71
C SER A 306 -41.88 17.75 -1.52
N ASN A 307 -40.72 17.35 -0.98
CA ASN A 307 -39.40 17.55 -1.57
C ASN A 307 -39.04 19.01 -1.81
N PHE A 308 -39.60 19.93 -1.01
CA PHE A 308 -39.15 21.31 -1.04
C PHE A 308 -37.78 21.43 -0.39
N ALA A 309 -36.81 21.95 -1.14
CA ALA A 309 -35.43 22.09 -0.73
C ALA A 309 -34.88 23.47 -1.10
N ALA A 310 -33.81 23.88 -0.40
CA ALA A 310 -33.11 25.12 -0.70
C ALA A 310 -32.70 25.16 -2.18
N GLY A 311 -32.90 26.32 -2.83
CA GLY A 311 -32.66 26.51 -4.26
C GLY A 311 -33.88 26.24 -5.15
N ASN A 312 -34.96 25.64 -4.63
CA ASN A 312 -36.21 25.55 -5.37
C ASN A 312 -36.76 26.94 -5.69
N VAL A 313 -37.41 27.04 -6.85
CA VAL A 313 -38.07 28.26 -7.32
C VAL A 313 -39.55 28.04 -7.48
N VAL A 314 -40.34 29.09 -7.23
CA VAL A 314 -41.77 29.09 -7.55
C VAL A 314 -41.94 29.78 -8.88
N GLN A 315 -42.69 29.14 -9.78
CA GLN A 315 -43.03 29.70 -11.07
C GLN A 315 -44.54 29.87 -11.17
N VAL A 316 -44.94 30.97 -11.81
CA VAL A 316 -46.32 31.34 -12.06
C VAL A 316 -46.58 31.46 -13.55
N ASN A 317 -47.80 31.15 -13.97
CA ASN A 317 -48.25 31.36 -15.34
C ASN A 317 -49.57 32.14 -15.30
N TYR A 318 -49.51 33.38 -15.81
CA TYR A 318 -50.65 34.28 -15.93
C TYR A 318 -51.39 34.01 -17.23
N THR A 319 -52.71 34.19 -17.28
CA THR A 319 -53.43 33.99 -18.54
C THR A 319 -52.92 34.95 -19.61
N GLY A 320 -52.58 34.41 -20.79
CA GLY A 320 -52.03 35.20 -21.90
C GLY A 320 -50.54 35.56 -21.81
N SER A 321 -49.81 35.17 -20.75
CA SER A 321 -48.36 35.49 -20.61
C SER A 321 -47.43 34.68 -21.51
N GLY A 322 -47.92 33.61 -22.14
CA GLY A 322 -47.15 32.80 -23.08
C GLY A 322 -46.21 31.78 -22.44
N GLY A 323 -46.21 31.62 -21.11
CA GLY A 323 -45.40 30.61 -20.43
C GLY A 323 -45.27 30.80 -18.92
N TRP A 324 -44.49 29.92 -18.30
CA TRP A 324 -44.11 30.02 -16.89
C TRP A 324 -43.04 31.10 -16.71
N VAL A 325 -43.16 31.87 -15.63
CA VAL A 325 -42.15 32.85 -15.21
C VAL A 325 -41.86 32.68 -13.72
N ASP A 326 -40.63 32.93 -13.30
CA ASP A 326 -40.29 32.94 -11.88
C ASP A 326 -41.12 33.98 -11.12
N ALA A 327 -41.67 33.58 -9.98
CA ALA A 327 -42.37 34.50 -9.08
C ALA A 327 -41.40 35.58 -8.60
N ARG A 328 -41.75 36.85 -8.87
CA ARG A 328 -40.89 38.00 -8.55
C ARG A 328 -40.92 38.28 -7.04
N GLY A 329 -39.76 38.23 -6.38
CA GLY A 329 -39.63 38.50 -4.95
C GLY A 329 -38.36 37.92 -4.33
N ASN A 330 -38.31 37.88 -2.99
CA ASN A 330 -37.29 37.13 -2.26
C ASN A 330 -37.39 35.63 -2.57
N PRO A 331 -36.29 34.86 -2.44
CA PRO A 331 -36.34 33.39 -2.53
C PRO A 331 -37.43 32.83 -1.61
N PRO A 332 -38.12 31.76 -2.03
CA PRO A 332 -39.13 31.13 -1.19
C PRO A 332 -38.52 30.67 0.14
N SER A 333 -39.24 30.89 1.24
CA SER A 333 -38.88 30.36 2.56
C SER A 333 -39.49 28.98 2.74
N ILE A 334 -38.65 27.98 3.00
CA ILE A 334 -39.03 26.58 3.13
C ILE A 334 -38.83 26.15 4.57
N SER A 335 -39.92 25.76 5.23
CA SER A 335 -39.90 25.23 6.59
C SER A 335 -41.30 24.76 6.98
N PRO A 336 -41.55 23.44 7.16
CA PRO A 336 -40.68 22.28 6.88
C PRO A 336 -40.53 21.96 5.38
N PRO A 337 -39.81 20.90 4.96
CA PRO A 337 -39.71 20.45 3.55
C PRO A 337 -41.04 20.09 2.84
N SER A 338 -42.16 20.16 3.55
CA SER A 338 -43.51 20.03 3.01
C SER A 338 -44.28 21.35 2.90
N GLN A 339 -43.66 22.47 3.29
CA GLN A 339 -44.26 23.80 3.26
C GLN A 339 -43.27 24.85 2.74
N MET A 340 -43.71 25.62 1.77
CA MET A 340 -42.97 26.71 1.16
C MET A 340 -43.83 27.99 1.21
N THR A 341 -43.20 29.13 1.43
CA THR A 341 -43.88 30.45 1.42
C THR A 341 -43.15 31.42 0.51
N ILE A 342 -43.89 32.21 -0.24
CA ILE A 342 -43.35 33.22 -1.14
C ILE A 342 -44.31 34.40 -1.27
N GLY A 343 -43.79 35.60 -1.54
CA GLY A 343 -44.62 36.74 -1.92
C GLY A 343 -44.95 36.71 -3.41
N ILE A 344 -46.22 36.88 -3.78
CA ILE A 344 -46.69 36.97 -5.16
C ILE A 344 -47.56 38.21 -5.32
N ASN A 345 -47.35 38.96 -6.40
CA ASN A 345 -48.23 40.04 -6.81
C ASN A 345 -49.20 39.52 -7.90
N PRO A 346 -50.52 39.51 -7.64
CA PRO A 346 -51.52 39.01 -8.57
C PRO A 346 -51.86 40.00 -9.70
N GLY A 347 -51.36 41.24 -9.65
CA GLY A 347 -51.64 42.29 -10.63
C GLY A 347 -52.93 43.06 -10.33
N SER A 348 -53.41 43.83 -11.32
CA SER A 348 -54.53 44.79 -11.18
C SER A 348 -55.78 44.37 -11.96
N SER A 349 -55.86 43.14 -12.46
CA SER A 349 -56.96 42.65 -13.29
C SER A 349 -57.32 41.22 -12.90
N ALA A 350 -58.56 40.83 -13.15
CA ALA A 350 -59.02 39.47 -12.92
C ALA A 350 -58.22 38.48 -13.80
N ASP A 351 -57.74 37.40 -13.20
CA ASP A 351 -56.84 36.42 -13.82
C ASP A 351 -56.92 35.08 -13.07
N THR A 352 -56.44 34.01 -13.70
CA THR A 352 -56.17 32.72 -13.07
C THR A 352 -54.67 32.48 -13.14
N ILE A 353 -54.00 32.54 -11.99
CA ILE A 353 -52.55 32.35 -11.90
C ILE A 353 -52.27 30.90 -11.53
N TYR A 354 -51.67 30.14 -12.45
CA TYR A 354 -51.21 28.77 -12.14
C TYR A 354 -49.87 28.82 -11.41
N VAL A 355 -49.64 27.89 -10.48
CA VAL A 355 -48.46 27.83 -9.62
C VAL A 355 -47.79 26.47 -9.74
N ARG A 356 -46.48 26.46 -10.00
CA ARG A 356 -45.62 25.27 -9.89
C ARG A 356 -44.36 25.58 -9.09
N VAL A 357 -43.70 24.53 -8.64
CA VAL A 357 -42.40 24.60 -7.97
C VAL A 357 -41.41 23.80 -8.81
N CYS A 358 -40.22 24.33 -9.03
CA CYS A 358 -39.15 23.69 -9.79
C CYS A 358 -37.87 23.58 -8.96
N GLN A 359 -37.03 22.59 -9.28
CA GLN A 359 -35.75 22.36 -8.58
C GLN A 359 -34.81 23.57 -8.68
N SER A 360 -34.81 24.27 -9.82
CA SER A 360 -34.11 25.54 -10.05
C SER A 360 -34.72 26.29 -11.24
N ALA A 361 -34.40 27.58 -11.38
CA ALA A 361 -34.85 28.42 -12.49
C ALA A 361 -34.38 27.92 -13.88
N THR A 362 -33.28 27.17 -13.94
CA THR A 362 -32.74 26.62 -15.18
C THR A 362 -33.23 25.21 -15.49
N GLN A 363 -34.05 24.62 -14.62
CA GLN A 363 -34.56 23.26 -14.75
C GLN A 363 -36.10 23.26 -14.79
N GLU A 364 -36.64 23.53 -15.99
CA GLU A 364 -38.07 23.77 -16.21
C GLU A 364 -38.84 22.60 -16.85
N THR A 365 -38.27 21.39 -16.85
CA THR A 365 -38.91 20.22 -17.47
C THR A 365 -39.91 19.57 -16.51
N ALA A 366 -40.81 18.75 -17.06
CA ALA A 366 -41.78 17.99 -16.26
C ALA A 366 -41.12 17.02 -15.25
N SER A 367 -39.83 16.70 -15.41
CA SER A 367 -39.08 15.84 -14.48
C SER A 367 -38.42 16.60 -13.33
N THR A 368 -38.36 17.93 -13.40
CA THR A 368 -37.71 18.80 -12.40
C THR A 368 -38.67 19.81 -11.76
N CYS A 369 -39.92 19.83 -12.21
CA CYS A 369 -40.99 20.70 -11.72
C CYS A 369 -42.23 19.90 -11.29
N SER A 370 -43.01 20.47 -10.39
CA SER A 370 -44.37 20.02 -10.11
C SER A 370 -45.31 20.28 -11.29
N SER A 371 -46.47 19.61 -11.29
CA SER A 371 -47.44 19.59 -12.41
C SER A 371 -48.01 20.96 -12.80
N GLY A 372 -47.94 21.96 -11.91
CA GLY A 372 -48.52 23.29 -12.15
C GLY A 372 -50.05 23.34 -12.16
N THR A 373 -50.71 22.35 -11.55
CA THR A 373 -52.17 22.23 -11.57
C THR A 373 -52.88 23.11 -10.53
N GLN A 374 -52.15 23.65 -9.55
CA GLN A 374 -52.74 24.54 -8.55
C GLN A 374 -52.86 25.96 -9.11
N SER A 375 -53.93 26.67 -8.77
CA SER A 375 -54.17 28.02 -9.28
C SER A 375 -54.83 28.94 -8.26
N ILE A 376 -54.56 30.23 -8.42
CA ILE A 376 -55.13 31.33 -7.63
C ILE A 376 -56.11 32.08 -8.52
N SER A 377 -57.35 32.25 -8.07
CA SER A 377 -58.32 33.15 -8.70
C SER A 377 -58.10 34.59 -8.24
N VAL A 378 -57.83 35.49 -9.17
CA VAL A 378 -57.67 36.93 -8.91
C VAL A 378 -58.99 37.63 -9.24
N ASN A 379 -59.56 38.36 -8.28
CA ASN A 379 -60.86 39.04 -8.41
C ASN A 379 -60.81 40.53 -8.08
#